data_AF-A0A3N1VKI9-F1
#
_entry.id   AF-A0A3N1VKI9-F1
#
_cell.length_a   1.000
_cell.length_b   1.000
_cell.length_c   1.000
_cell.angle_alpha   90.00
_cell.angle_beta   90.00
_cell.angle_gamma   90.00
#
_symmetry.space_group_name_H-M   'P 1'
#
loop_
_entity.id
_entity.type
_entity.pdbx_description
1 polymer ?
#
loop_
_entity_poly.entity_id
_entity_poly.type
_entity_poly.pdbx_seq_one_letter_code
_entity_poly.pdbx_strand_id
1 'polypeptide(L)'
;MKAILDDIKMGSLILALLAAMVLPGCNPAAHNVARETGVVAGPHAPTIDGVFAVSSMWLGKNWEIFVAGSDPDGDMDYIWAEVSQLGGHMWDQHQLRLTGSQRTQFRGVITLPTPSFQSRKIWETLRVTLRIRDAAGHYSDPVTLEVELGKPTRESIPESWQDAREHSLGVIFFDFDMDYGEHSEDFKRW
;
A
#
# COMPACT_ATOMS: atom_id res chain seq x y z
N MET A 1 62.39 6.40 46.75
CA MET A 1 61.17 7.09 46.25
C MET A 1 61.22 7.24 44.72
N LYS A 2 61.46 6.14 43.99
CA LYS A 2 61.68 6.14 42.52
C LYS A 2 60.90 5.01 41.82
N ALA A 3 59.97 4.38 42.54
CA ALA A 3 59.23 3.19 42.09
C ALA A 3 57.71 3.43 41.99
N ILE A 4 57.24 4.68 42.06
CA ILE A 4 55.81 5.03 41.99
C ILE A 4 55.49 5.83 40.70
N LEU A 5 56.50 6.20 39.92
CA LEU A 5 56.32 7.10 38.77
C LEU A 5 56.19 6.41 37.40
N ASP A 6 56.43 5.10 37.32
CA ASP A 6 56.39 4.36 36.05
C ASP A 6 55.02 3.70 35.77
N ASP A 7 54.17 3.50 36.78
CA ASP A 7 52.83 2.90 36.60
C ASP A 7 51.78 3.86 36.01
N ILE A 8 52.02 5.17 36.07
CA ILE A 8 51.05 6.17 35.59
C ILE A 8 51.06 6.29 34.06
N LYS A 9 52.17 5.93 33.40
CA LYS A 9 52.27 6.02 31.93
C LYS A 9 51.65 4.83 31.20
N MET A 10 51.55 3.66 31.84
CA MET A 10 51.04 2.45 31.19
C MET A 10 49.50 2.38 31.21
N GLY A 11 48.84 2.95 32.22
CA GLY A 11 47.37 3.04 32.27
C GLY A 11 46.76 4.03 31.27
N SER A 12 47.49 5.08 30.91
CA SER A 12 47.00 6.11 29.98
C SER A 12 47.00 5.64 28.51
N LEU A 13 47.88 4.71 28.13
CA LEU A 13 47.94 4.17 26.77
C LEU A 13 46.78 3.18 26.47
N ILE A 14 46.31 2.45 27.49
CA ILE A 14 45.22 1.47 27.35
C ILE A 14 43.86 2.19 27.26
N LEU A 15 43.69 3.31 27.96
CA LEU A 15 42.45 4.10 27.89
C LEU A 15 42.28 4.82 26.55
N ALA A 16 43.39 5.22 25.91
CA ALA A 16 43.37 5.83 24.58
C ALA A 16 43.05 4.82 23.46
N LEU A 17 43.35 3.53 23.64
CA LEU A 17 43.04 2.49 22.65
C LEU A 17 41.59 1.99 22.71
N LEU A 18 40.93 2.06 23.88
CA LEU A 18 39.53 1.68 24.04
C LEU A 18 38.54 2.77 23.60
N ALA A 19 38.96 4.03 23.55
CA ALA A 19 38.12 5.14 23.10
C ALA A 19 37.91 5.23 21.57
N ALA A 20 38.61 4.41 20.78
CA ALA A 20 38.51 4.40 19.33
C ALA A 20 37.47 3.40 18.77
N MET A 21 36.78 2.62 19.62
CA MET A 21 35.81 1.60 19.18
C MET A 21 34.34 2.03 19.24
N VAL A 22 34.04 3.31 19.52
CA VAL A 22 32.66 3.82 19.53
C VAL A 22 32.51 4.93 18.50
N LEU A 23 32.72 4.59 17.23
CA LEU A 23 32.11 5.35 16.15
C LEU A 23 30.72 4.75 15.93
N PRO A 24 29.64 5.53 16.15
CA PRO A 24 28.30 5.09 15.80
C PRO A 24 28.26 4.97 14.28
N GLY A 25 28.34 3.74 13.79
CA GLY A 25 27.84 3.41 12.47
C GLY A 25 26.33 3.63 12.49
N CYS A 26 25.90 4.89 12.39
CA CYS A 26 24.63 5.20 11.75
C CYS A 26 24.76 4.62 10.35
N ASN A 27 24.34 3.37 10.19
CA ASN A 27 24.09 2.81 8.90
C ASN A 27 22.69 3.31 8.55
N PRO A 28 22.53 4.38 7.74
CA PRO A 28 21.29 4.54 7.03
C PRO A 28 21.25 3.36 6.05
N ALA A 29 20.81 2.20 6.53
CA ALA A 29 20.01 1.27 5.74
C ALA A 29 18.64 1.94 5.49
N ALA A 30 18.65 3.22 5.13
CA ALA A 30 17.59 3.88 4.44
C ALA A 30 17.74 3.40 2.99
N HIS A 31 16.91 2.43 2.65
CA HIS A 31 16.06 2.62 1.50
C HIS A 31 16.75 2.64 0.13
N ASN A 32 17.73 1.76 -0.10
CA ASN A 32 18.17 1.43 -1.46
C ASN A 32 17.46 0.15 -1.94
N VAL A 33 16.13 0.20 -2.07
CA VAL A 33 15.39 -0.75 -2.92
C VAL A 33 15.40 -0.27 -4.38
N ALA A 34 15.89 0.94 -4.65
CA ALA A 34 16.02 1.48 -5.99
C ALA A 34 17.34 1.08 -6.67
N ARG A 35 17.57 -0.22 -6.97
CA ARG A 35 18.66 -0.56 -7.91
C ARG A 35 18.69 -1.96 -8.53
N GLU A 36 17.55 -2.56 -8.90
CA GLU A 36 17.58 -3.81 -9.69
C GLU A 36 17.36 -3.66 -11.20
N THR A 37 16.91 -2.52 -11.72
CA THR A 37 16.55 -2.41 -13.15
C THR A 37 17.52 -1.62 -14.02
N GLY A 38 18.48 -0.86 -13.45
CA GLY A 38 19.39 -0.03 -14.23
C GLY A 38 18.71 1.11 -15.03
N VAL A 39 17.40 1.29 -14.85
CA VAL A 39 16.62 2.39 -15.43
C VAL A 39 16.97 3.65 -14.64
N VAL A 40 17.49 4.64 -15.33
CA VAL A 40 17.70 5.97 -14.75
C VAL A 40 16.32 6.56 -14.51
N ALA A 41 15.97 6.79 -13.25
CA ALA A 41 14.66 7.31 -12.88
C ALA A 41 14.48 8.74 -13.41
N GLY A 42 13.30 9.04 -13.92
CA GLY A 42 12.99 10.32 -14.54
C GLY A 42 12.57 11.41 -13.54
N PRO A 43 12.51 12.69 -13.97
CA PRO A 43 12.14 13.81 -13.10
C PRO A 43 10.63 14.08 -12.98
N HIS A 44 9.79 13.48 -13.82
CA HIS A 44 8.35 13.74 -13.87
C HIS A 44 7.59 12.79 -12.95
N ALA A 45 6.50 13.26 -12.38
CA ALA A 45 5.61 12.41 -11.58
C ALA A 45 4.57 11.72 -12.49
N PRO A 46 4.14 10.49 -12.14
CA PRO A 46 3.09 9.80 -12.88
C PRO A 46 1.72 10.45 -12.66
N THR A 47 0.80 10.23 -13.60
CA THR A 47 -0.56 10.78 -13.56
C THR A 47 -1.62 9.68 -13.62
N ILE A 48 -2.70 9.84 -12.86
CA ILE A 48 -3.93 9.04 -13.02
C ILE A 48 -4.79 9.75 -14.07
N ASP A 49 -4.90 9.16 -15.26
CA ASP A 49 -5.57 9.76 -16.42
C ASP A 49 -7.10 9.60 -16.36
N GLY A 50 -7.59 8.58 -15.65
CA GLY A 50 -9.00 8.30 -15.53
C GLY A 50 -9.30 7.16 -14.57
N VAL A 51 -10.46 7.24 -13.93
CA VAL A 51 -10.90 6.26 -12.95
C VAL A 51 -12.41 6.08 -13.02
N PHE A 52 -12.87 4.86 -12.80
CA PHE A 52 -14.29 4.56 -12.63
C PHE A 52 -14.47 3.38 -11.68
N ALA A 53 -15.48 3.47 -10.80
CA ALA A 53 -15.99 2.34 -10.06
C ALA A 53 -17.47 2.61 -9.75
N VAL A 54 -18.26 1.55 -9.59
CA VAL A 54 -19.65 1.69 -9.14
C VAL A 54 -19.68 2.17 -7.69
N SER A 55 -20.65 3.02 -7.34
CA SER A 55 -20.78 3.56 -5.98
C SER A 55 -21.68 2.72 -5.08
N SER A 56 -22.35 1.70 -5.62
CA SER A 56 -23.15 0.76 -4.85
C SER A 56 -23.15 -0.64 -5.47
N MET A 57 -23.22 -1.68 -4.63
CA MET A 57 -23.34 -3.06 -5.09
C MET A 57 -23.81 -4.01 -4.00
N TRP A 58 -24.37 -5.15 -4.43
CA TRP A 58 -24.66 -6.25 -3.53
C TRP A 58 -23.37 -6.90 -3.05
N LEU A 59 -23.43 -7.39 -1.81
CA LEU A 59 -22.40 -8.21 -1.17
C LEU A 59 -22.09 -9.48 -1.99
N GLY A 60 -20.90 -10.03 -1.78
CA GLY A 60 -20.42 -11.27 -2.42
C GLY A 60 -20.00 -11.10 -3.87
N LYS A 61 -19.96 -9.86 -4.35
CA LYS A 61 -19.48 -9.51 -5.69
C LYS A 61 -18.09 -8.91 -5.61
N ASN A 62 -17.41 -8.89 -6.75
CA ASN A 62 -16.15 -8.19 -6.91
C ASN A 62 -16.42 -6.71 -7.17
N TRP A 63 -15.84 -5.84 -6.36
CA TRP A 63 -15.80 -4.42 -6.66
C TRP A 63 -14.68 -4.19 -7.68
N GLU A 64 -15.07 -3.83 -8.89
CA GLU A 64 -14.15 -3.53 -9.99
C GLU A 64 -13.83 -2.04 -9.99
N ILE A 65 -12.55 -1.73 -9.88
CA ILE A 65 -12.00 -0.39 -9.91
C ILE A 65 -11.20 -0.25 -11.20
N PHE A 66 -11.74 0.50 -12.13
CA PHE A 66 -11.12 0.79 -13.42
C PHE A 66 -10.21 1.99 -13.27
N VAL A 67 -8.98 1.87 -13.77
CA VAL A 67 -7.98 2.93 -13.67
C VAL A 67 -7.08 2.93 -14.90
N ALA A 68 -6.73 4.13 -15.34
CA ALA A 68 -5.72 4.39 -16.35
C ALA A 68 -4.69 5.38 -15.79
N GLY A 69 -3.45 5.21 -16.18
CA GLY A 69 -2.37 6.10 -15.77
C GLY A 69 -1.21 6.07 -16.74
N SER A 70 -0.42 7.14 -16.70
CA SER A 70 0.70 7.37 -17.59
C SER A 70 1.87 8.05 -16.87
N ASP A 71 3.05 7.85 -17.42
CA ASP A 71 4.28 8.48 -16.96
C ASP A 71 5.17 8.82 -18.17
N PRO A 72 5.50 10.11 -18.40
CA PRO A 72 6.37 10.53 -19.49
C PRO A 72 7.75 9.86 -19.47
N ASP A 73 8.24 9.48 -18.30
CA ASP A 73 9.57 8.90 -18.13
C ASP A 73 9.56 7.37 -18.26
N GLY A 74 8.37 6.76 -18.23
CA GLY A 74 8.19 5.34 -18.49
C GLY A 74 8.68 4.42 -17.37
N ASP A 75 8.81 4.94 -16.15
CA ASP A 75 9.40 4.26 -15.01
C ASP A 75 8.44 4.05 -13.84
N MET A 76 7.11 4.03 -14.07
CA MET A 76 6.13 3.67 -13.05
C MET A 76 6.44 2.32 -12.42
N ASP A 77 6.31 2.24 -11.09
CA ASP A 77 6.72 1.07 -10.30
C ASP A 77 5.52 0.25 -9.81
N TYR A 78 4.55 0.91 -9.19
CA TYR A 78 3.33 0.27 -8.70
C TYR A 78 2.19 1.27 -8.51
N ILE A 79 0.97 0.73 -8.45
CA ILE A 79 -0.20 1.42 -7.92
C ILE A 79 -0.25 1.16 -6.42
N TRP A 80 -0.26 2.22 -5.62
CA TRP A 80 -0.51 2.18 -4.18
C TRP A 80 -2.01 2.32 -3.94
N ALA A 81 -2.60 1.37 -3.24
CA ALA A 81 -4.01 1.38 -2.88
C ALA A 81 -4.17 1.31 -1.36
N GLU A 82 -4.81 2.31 -0.78
CA GLU A 82 -5.23 2.30 0.62
C GLU A 82 -6.72 1.98 0.67
N VAL A 83 -7.08 0.91 1.39
CA VAL A 83 -8.48 0.50 1.58
C VAL A 83 -8.87 0.78 3.01
N SER A 84 -10.07 1.30 3.23
CA SER A 84 -10.63 1.48 4.57
C SER A 84 -12.12 1.21 4.59
N GLN A 85 -12.61 0.75 5.74
CA GLN A 85 -14.03 0.59 6.02
C GLN A 85 -14.51 1.81 6.80
N LEU A 86 -15.39 2.61 6.21
CA LEU A 86 -15.88 3.82 6.87
C LEU A 86 -16.78 3.48 8.05
N GLY A 87 -16.53 4.15 9.18
CA GLY A 87 -17.21 3.86 10.45
C GLY A 87 -16.59 2.71 11.26
N GLY A 88 -15.54 2.07 10.73
CA GLY A 88 -14.68 1.12 11.46
C GLY A 88 -13.27 1.68 11.72
N HIS A 89 -12.41 0.84 12.29
CA HIS A 89 -10.98 1.13 12.49
C HIS A 89 -10.07 0.32 11.56
N MET A 90 -10.64 -0.38 10.58
CA MET A 90 -9.88 -1.20 9.64
C MET A 90 -9.43 -0.41 8.42
N TRP A 91 -8.14 -0.55 8.13
CA TRP A 91 -7.50 -0.06 6.92
C TRP A 91 -6.36 -1.01 6.55
N ASP A 92 -6.06 -1.10 5.25
CA ASP A 92 -4.93 -1.86 4.72
C ASP A 92 -4.32 -1.13 3.51
N GLN A 93 -3.06 -1.44 3.20
CA GLN A 93 -2.30 -0.82 2.12
C GLN A 93 -1.74 -1.90 1.19
N HIS A 94 -1.96 -1.74 -0.11
CA HIS A 94 -1.54 -2.68 -1.13
C HIS A 94 -0.68 -2.01 -2.19
N GLN A 95 0.29 -2.76 -2.70
CA GLN A 95 1.10 -2.37 -3.86
C GLN A 95 0.79 -3.33 -5.02
N LEU A 96 0.27 -2.79 -6.11
CA LEU A 96 0.01 -3.53 -7.34
C LEU A 96 1.13 -3.21 -8.35
N ARG A 97 2.04 -4.17 -8.54
CA ARG A 97 3.25 -3.99 -9.34
C ARG A 97 2.92 -3.74 -10.82
N LEU A 98 3.50 -2.70 -11.40
CA LEU A 98 3.44 -2.43 -12.85
C LEU A 98 4.69 -2.99 -13.53
N THR A 99 4.52 -3.71 -14.64
CA THR A 99 5.62 -4.37 -15.35
C THR A 99 5.52 -4.19 -16.86
N GLY A 100 6.66 -4.34 -17.56
CA GLY A 100 6.69 -4.23 -19.02
C GLY A 100 6.16 -2.89 -19.53
N SER A 101 5.26 -2.94 -20.51
CA SER A 101 4.63 -1.75 -21.11
C SER A 101 3.78 -0.94 -20.12
N GLN A 102 3.29 -1.56 -19.04
CA GLN A 102 2.47 -0.89 -18.03
C GLN A 102 3.23 0.22 -17.29
N ARG A 103 4.58 0.18 -17.31
CA ARG A 103 5.41 1.18 -16.65
C ARG A 103 5.39 2.55 -17.33
N THR A 104 4.97 2.61 -18.60
CA THR A 104 4.81 3.85 -19.36
C THR A 104 3.38 4.31 -19.42
N GLN A 105 2.46 3.38 -19.69
CA GLN A 105 1.04 3.67 -19.70
C GLN A 105 0.28 2.38 -19.43
N PHE A 106 -0.79 2.46 -18.66
CA PHE A 106 -1.66 1.33 -18.44
C PHE A 106 -3.13 1.76 -18.43
N ARG A 107 -3.98 0.77 -18.67
CA ARG A 107 -5.42 0.88 -18.57
C ARG A 107 -5.96 -0.49 -18.21
N GLY A 108 -6.64 -0.60 -17.08
CA GLY A 108 -7.04 -1.91 -16.58
C GLY A 108 -7.99 -1.87 -15.40
N VAL A 109 -8.18 -3.03 -14.80
CA VAL A 109 -9.09 -3.24 -13.67
C VAL A 109 -8.35 -3.80 -12.45
N ILE A 110 -8.61 -3.21 -11.29
CA ILE A 110 -8.26 -3.73 -9.98
C ILE A 110 -9.52 -4.39 -9.41
N THR A 111 -9.39 -5.59 -8.86
CA THR A 111 -10.52 -6.31 -8.25
C THR A 111 -10.40 -6.32 -6.73
N LEU A 112 -11.48 -5.98 -6.03
CA LEU A 112 -11.58 -6.12 -4.57
C LEU A 112 -12.76 -7.05 -4.24
N PRO A 113 -12.52 -8.30 -3.82
CA PRO A 113 -13.58 -9.22 -3.41
C PRO A 113 -14.29 -8.73 -2.14
N THR A 114 -15.62 -8.73 -2.15
CA THR A 114 -16.45 -8.32 -0.99
C THR A 114 -17.06 -9.55 -0.31
N PRO A 115 -17.30 -9.50 1.02
CA PRO A 115 -17.89 -10.62 1.76
C PRO A 115 -19.30 -10.92 1.23
N SER A 116 -19.69 -12.20 1.22
CA SER A 116 -21.00 -12.66 0.71
C SER A 116 -22.11 -12.68 1.75
N PHE A 117 -21.79 -12.44 3.03
CA PHE A 117 -22.72 -12.43 4.14
C PHE A 117 -22.79 -11.04 4.75
N GLN A 118 -23.96 -10.72 5.31
CA GLN A 118 -24.19 -9.45 6.00
C GLN A 118 -23.62 -9.52 7.42
N SER A 119 -22.79 -8.55 7.79
CA SER A 119 -22.55 -8.26 9.20
C SER A 119 -23.85 -7.68 9.83
N ARG A 120 -23.93 -7.65 11.17
CA ARG A 120 -25.09 -7.03 11.86
C ARG A 120 -25.18 -5.52 11.59
N LYS A 121 -24.10 -4.89 11.12
CA LYS A 121 -24.10 -3.52 10.62
C LYS A 121 -24.61 -3.55 9.18
N ILE A 122 -25.87 -3.17 9.03
CA ILE A 122 -26.68 -3.37 7.82
C ILE A 122 -26.06 -2.66 6.57
N TRP A 123 -25.07 -1.78 6.74
CA TRP A 123 -24.48 -0.98 5.67
C TRP A 123 -23.00 -0.71 5.95
N GLU A 124 -22.13 -1.16 5.04
CA GLU A 124 -20.69 -0.88 5.11
C GLU A 124 -20.29 -0.09 3.86
N THR A 125 -19.63 1.04 4.07
CA THR A 125 -19.04 1.81 2.97
C THR A 125 -17.56 1.52 2.95
N LEU A 126 -17.06 1.01 1.82
CA LEU A 126 -15.64 0.89 1.58
C LEU A 126 -15.13 2.14 0.87
N ARG A 127 -13.92 2.55 1.22
CA ARG A 127 -13.17 3.60 0.55
C ARG A 127 -11.85 3.05 0.05
N VAL A 128 -11.52 3.33 -1.20
CA VAL A 128 -10.20 3.05 -1.79
C VAL A 128 -9.58 4.37 -2.26
N THR A 129 -8.38 4.67 -1.79
CA THR A 129 -7.56 5.77 -2.28
C THR A 129 -6.40 5.22 -3.09
N LEU A 130 -6.32 5.62 -4.36
CA LEU A 130 -5.27 5.20 -5.30
C LEU A 130 -4.23 6.30 -5.50
N ARG A 131 -2.97 5.89 -5.62
CA ARG A 131 -1.84 6.70 -6.11
C ARG A 131 -0.97 5.83 -7.00
N ILE A 132 -0.26 6.43 -7.94
CA ILE A 132 0.79 5.75 -8.71
C ILE A 132 2.14 6.24 -8.19
N ARG A 133 3.12 5.35 -8.07
CA ARG A 133 4.50 5.70 -7.72
C ARG A 133 5.46 5.28 -8.82
N ASP A 134 6.43 6.13 -9.14
CA ASP A 134 7.52 5.84 -10.07
C ASP A 134 8.78 5.26 -9.38
N ALA A 135 9.83 5.03 -10.16
CA ALA A 135 11.12 4.55 -9.67
C ALA A 135 11.92 5.64 -8.92
N ALA A 136 11.66 6.92 -9.18
CA ALA A 136 12.27 8.06 -8.48
C ALA A 136 11.64 8.31 -7.09
N GLY A 137 10.48 7.72 -6.82
CA GLY A 137 9.70 7.90 -5.62
C GLY A 137 8.69 9.06 -5.67
N HIS A 138 8.45 9.66 -6.84
CA HIS A 138 7.33 10.58 -6.99
C HIS A 138 6.01 9.83 -7.00
N TYR A 139 4.95 10.53 -6.58
CA TYR A 139 3.61 10.01 -6.56
C TYR A 139 2.69 10.88 -7.40
N SER A 140 1.70 10.26 -8.03
CA SER A 140 0.55 10.99 -8.56
C SER A 140 -0.26 11.66 -7.44
N ASP A 141 -1.12 12.60 -7.84
CA ASP A 141 -2.23 13.04 -6.99
C ASP A 141 -3.12 11.84 -6.63
N PRO A 142 -3.70 11.82 -5.41
CA PRO A 142 -4.57 10.73 -4.99
C PRO A 142 -5.95 10.84 -5.62
N VAL A 143 -6.56 9.70 -5.95
CA VAL A 143 -7.99 9.61 -6.28
C VAL A 143 -8.70 8.68 -5.32
N THR A 144 -9.82 9.13 -4.76
CA THR A 144 -10.62 8.36 -3.81
C THR A 144 -11.94 7.91 -4.44
N LEU A 145 -12.26 6.64 -4.24
CA LEU A 145 -13.49 5.98 -4.66
C LEU A 145 -14.16 5.37 -3.44
N GLU A 146 -15.48 5.32 -3.46
CA GLU A 146 -16.27 4.71 -2.40
C GLU A 146 -17.35 3.80 -2.97
N VAL A 147 -17.69 2.75 -2.23
CA VAL A 147 -18.81 1.87 -2.56
C VAL A 147 -19.65 1.55 -1.33
N GLU A 148 -20.95 1.71 -1.48
CA GLU A 148 -21.95 1.24 -0.52
C GLU A 148 -22.24 -0.25 -0.78
N LEU A 149 -21.87 -1.10 0.16
CA LEU A 149 -22.17 -2.53 0.10
C LEU A 149 -23.60 -2.83 0.58
N GLY A 150 -24.22 -3.85 0.00
CA GLY A 150 -25.58 -4.28 0.34
C GLY A 150 -26.68 -3.45 -0.34
N LYS A 151 -26.35 -2.72 -1.40
CA LYS A 151 -27.30 -1.91 -2.17
C LYS A 151 -27.29 -2.29 -3.66
N PRO A 152 -28.39 -2.10 -4.40
CA PRO A 152 -28.37 -2.36 -5.84
C PRO A 152 -27.37 -1.42 -6.54
N THR A 153 -26.68 -1.95 -7.56
CA THR A 153 -25.80 -1.15 -8.41
C THR A 153 -26.60 -0.13 -9.21
N ARG A 154 -26.19 1.12 -9.15
CA ARG A 154 -26.87 2.26 -9.79
C ARG A 154 -26.25 2.60 -11.14
N GLU A 155 -24.92 2.48 -11.26
CA GLU A 155 -24.18 2.84 -12.46
C GLU A 155 -23.96 1.64 -13.38
N SER A 156 -24.15 1.84 -14.67
CA SER A 156 -23.58 0.96 -15.69
C SER A 156 -22.12 1.33 -15.91
N ILE A 157 -21.28 0.34 -16.19
CA ILE A 157 -19.89 0.58 -16.61
C ILE A 157 -19.91 1.33 -17.94
N PRO A 158 -19.26 2.51 -18.03
CA PRO A 158 -19.18 3.26 -19.28
C PRO A 158 -18.58 2.42 -20.40
N GLU A 159 -19.07 2.59 -21.62
CA GLU A 159 -18.57 1.88 -22.79
C GLU A 159 -17.06 2.04 -22.97
N SER A 160 -16.55 3.24 -22.65
CA SER A 160 -15.11 3.50 -22.69
C SER A 160 -14.31 2.49 -21.87
N TRP A 161 -14.81 1.96 -20.75
CA TRP A 161 -14.09 1.08 -19.82
C TRP A 161 -14.26 -0.42 -20.05
N GLN A 162 -15.03 -0.86 -21.05
CA GLN A 162 -15.35 -2.29 -21.20
C GLN A 162 -14.12 -3.16 -21.55
N ASP A 163 -13.26 -2.67 -22.44
CA ASP A 163 -11.99 -3.29 -22.87
C ASP A 163 -10.93 -3.33 -21.76
N ALA A 164 -11.01 -2.44 -20.77
CA ALA A 164 -10.07 -2.43 -19.64
C ALA A 164 -10.14 -3.72 -18.80
N ARG A 165 -11.24 -4.48 -18.86
CA ARG A 165 -11.34 -5.79 -18.20
C ARG A 165 -10.39 -6.85 -18.74
N GLU A 166 -9.90 -6.69 -19.97
CA GLU A 166 -8.91 -7.60 -20.57
C GLU A 166 -7.54 -7.48 -19.89
N HIS A 167 -7.33 -6.40 -19.12
CA HIS A 167 -6.08 -6.08 -18.45
C HIS A 167 -6.27 -6.02 -16.93
N SER A 168 -6.12 -7.16 -16.27
CA SER A 168 -6.10 -7.21 -14.80
C SER A 168 -4.83 -6.57 -14.25
N LEU A 169 -4.99 -5.59 -13.37
CA LEU A 169 -3.91 -4.91 -12.65
C LEU A 169 -3.61 -5.57 -11.29
N GLY A 170 -4.48 -6.46 -10.83
CA GLY A 170 -4.32 -7.23 -9.60
C GLY A 170 -5.57 -7.29 -8.75
N VAL A 171 -5.42 -7.96 -7.60
CA VAL A 171 -6.49 -8.16 -6.62
C VAL A 171 -6.06 -7.54 -5.30
N ILE A 172 -6.96 -6.75 -4.72
CA ILE A 172 -6.83 -6.23 -3.36
C ILE A 172 -7.60 -7.16 -2.42
N PHE A 173 -6.90 -7.73 -1.44
CA PHE A 173 -7.51 -8.50 -0.37
C PHE A 173 -7.63 -7.63 0.86
N PHE A 174 -8.86 -7.35 1.29
CA PHE A 174 -9.12 -6.58 2.50
C PHE A 174 -9.78 -7.49 3.53
N ASP A 175 -9.27 -7.47 4.76
CA ASP A 175 -9.91 -8.16 5.87
C ASP A 175 -11.03 -7.25 6.41
N PHE A 176 -12.25 -7.76 6.48
CA PHE A 176 -13.43 -6.98 6.83
C PHE A 176 -13.73 -7.16 8.31
N ASP A 177 -13.94 -6.05 9.03
CA ASP A 177 -14.40 -6.10 10.43
C ASP A 177 -15.85 -6.50 10.41
N MET A 178 -16.06 -7.80 10.51
CA MET A 178 -17.37 -8.37 10.67
C MET A 178 -17.49 -8.65 12.15
N ASP A 179 -18.17 -7.75 12.84
CA ASP A 179 -18.49 -7.81 14.27
C ASP A 179 -19.27 -9.11 14.58
N TYR A 180 -18.53 -10.22 14.63
CA TYR A 180 -19.00 -11.56 14.93
C TYR A 180 -19.28 -11.56 16.42
N GLY A 181 -20.52 -11.21 16.77
CA GLY A 181 -20.93 -11.05 18.17
C GLY A 181 -20.36 -12.14 19.06
N GLU A 182 -19.56 -11.72 20.05
CA GLU A 182 -19.10 -12.57 21.14
C GLU A 182 -20.31 -13.23 21.82
N HIS A 183 -20.64 -14.46 21.41
CA HIS A 183 -21.41 -15.41 22.20
C HIS A 183 -20.43 -16.43 22.80
N SER A 184 -19.44 -15.96 23.56
CA SER A 184 -18.57 -16.82 24.37
C SER A 184 -19.02 -16.93 25.83
N GLU A 185 -20.04 -16.18 26.25
CA GLU A 185 -20.62 -16.25 27.60
C GLU A 185 -21.95 -17.03 27.58
N ASP A 186 -21.89 -18.38 27.55
CA ASP A 186 -22.96 -19.23 28.16
C ASP A 186 -22.69 -20.75 28.20
N PHE A 187 -21.46 -21.23 27.94
CA PHE A 187 -21.11 -22.65 28.12
C PHE A 187 -20.51 -22.96 29.51
N LYS A 188 -21.08 -22.36 30.57
CA LYS A 188 -20.80 -22.76 31.97
C LYS A 188 -22.08 -22.78 32.80
N ARG A 189 -22.89 -23.81 32.60
CA ARG A 189 -23.82 -24.36 33.59
C ARG A 189 -24.39 -25.65 33.03
N TRP A 190 -23.83 -26.78 33.40
CA TRP A 190 -24.50 -28.03 33.82
C TRP A 190 -23.43 -28.92 34.47
#